data_AF-A0A0M8THL7-F1
#
_entry.id   AF-A0A0M8THL7-F1
#
_cell.length_a   1.000
_cell.length_b   1.000
_cell.length_c   1.000
_cell.angle_alpha   90.00
_cell.angle_beta   90.00
_cell.angle_gamma   90.00
#
_symmetry.space_group_name_H-M   'P 1'
#
loop_
_entity.id
_entity.type
_entity.pdbx_description
1 polymer ?
#
loop_
_entity_poly.entity_id
_entity_poly.type
_entity_poly.pdbx_seq_one_letter_code
_entity_poly.pdbx_strand_id
1 'polypeptide(L)'
;MSLVGQAADELSKDVQGYGKSAQSAAVSAGTISGPYCGNAPVGPVGAAVANFVTDTEHKVRFMGARTRKTMEGTIAATTEYVEGDLKMAADAQREASKAPTPQELNAVAGKRDGK
;
A
#
# COMPACT_ATOMS: atom_id res chain seq x y z
N MET A 1 3.61 -19.42 10.29
CA MET A 1 2.98 -18.36 9.47
C MET A 1 2.31 -19.02 8.28
N SER A 2 1.06 -18.68 7.98
CA SER A 2 0.36 -19.21 6.79
C SER A 2 0.95 -18.59 5.51
N LEU A 3 0.81 -19.27 4.37
CA LEU A 3 1.22 -18.76 3.06
C LEU A 3 0.58 -17.39 2.76
N VAL A 4 -0.67 -17.22 3.20
CA VAL A 4 -1.46 -16.00 3.07
C VAL A 4 -0.85 -14.84 3.88
N GLY A 5 -0.35 -15.11 5.08
CA GLY A 5 0.35 -14.09 5.88
C GLY A 5 1.65 -13.62 5.23
N GLN A 6 2.42 -14.53 4.63
CA GLN A 6 3.64 -14.18 3.90
C GLN A 6 3.32 -13.32 2.67
N ALA A 7 2.29 -13.68 1.91
CA ALA A 7 1.84 -12.89 0.76
C ALA A 7 1.38 -11.47 1.16
N ALA A 8 0.76 -11.31 2.33
CA ALA A 8 0.38 -9.99 2.85
C ALA A 8 1.61 -9.12 3.18
N ASP A 9 2.65 -9.72 3.77
CA ASP A 9 3.90 -9.04 4.09
C ASP A 9 4.68 -8.65 2.82
N GLU A 10 4.72 -9.53 1.82
CA GLU A 10 5.34 -9.25 0.52
C GLU A 10 4.63 -8.12 -0.21
N LEU A 11 3.29 -8.13 -0.26
CA LEU A 11 2.52 -7.04 -0.86
C LEU A 11 2.78 -5.69 -0.18
N SER A 12 2.93 -5.69 1.15
CA SER A 12 3.27 -4.47 1.90
C SER A 12 4.64 -3.92 1.48
N LYS A 13 5.63 -4.79 1.28
CA LYS A 13 6.96 -4.41 0.76
C LYS A 13 6.88 -3.88 -0.66
N ASP A 14 6.08 -4.50 -1.53
CA ASP A 14 5.91 -4.08 -2.92
C ASP A 14 5.25 -2.70 -3.04
N VAL A 15 4.24 -2.42 -2.21
CA VAL A 15 3.61 -1.09 -2.12
C VAL A 15 4.63 -0.03 -1.69
N GLN A 16 5.49 -0.33 -0.72
CA GLN A 16 6.58 0.57 -0.31
C GLN A 16 7.65 0.72 -1.41
N GLY A 17 7.97 -0.37 -2.11
CA GLY A 17 8.88 -0.39 -3.25
C GLY A 17 8.40 0.51 -4.38
N TYR A 18 7.11 0.43 -4.73
CA TYR A 18 6.48 1.29 -5.73
C TYR A 18 6.69 2.78 -5.42
N GLY A 19 6.44 3.21 -4.17
CA GLY A 19 6.64 4.60 -3.76
C GLY A 19 8.09 5.07 -3.93
N LYS A 20 9.06 4.23 -3.53
CA LYS A 20 10.50 4.51 -3.70
C LYS A 20 10.89 4.59 -5.18
N SER A 21 10.45 3.64 -6.00
CA SER A 21 10.73 3.63 -7.43
C SER A 21 10.17 4.85 -8.13
N ALA A 22 8.96 5.27 -7.76
CA ALA A 22 8.33 6.43 -8.38
C ALA A 22 8.99 7.75 -7.95
N GLN A 23 9.45 7.86 -6.70
CA GLN A 23 10.30 8.97 -6.25
C GLN A 23 11.63 9.00 -7.02
N SER A 24 12.31 7.85 -7.16
CA SER A 24 13.56 7.75 -7.93
C SER A 24 13.35 8.11 -9.41
N ALA A 25 12.24 7.69 -10.01
CA ALA A 25 11.88 8.05 -11.37
C ALA A 25 11.66 9.56 -11.52
N ALA A 26 10.96 10.20 -10.57
CA ALA A 26 10.75 11.64 -10.57
C ALA A 26 12.08 12.42 -10.51
N VAL A 27 13.03 11.96 -9.69
CA VAL A 27 14.39 12.54 -9.61
C VAL A 27 15.20 12.31 -10.89
N SER A 28 15.03 11.15 -11.53
CA SER A 28 15.80 10.74 -12.71
C SER A 28 15.24 11.25 -14.04
N ALA A 29 13.98 11.72 -14.06
CA ALA A 29 13.26 12.15 -15.26
C ALA A 29 13.79 13.45 -15.91
N GLY A 30 14.98 13.89 -15.51
CA GLY A 30 15.66 15.06 -16.06
C GLY A 30 15.20 16.36 -15.42
N THR A 31 16.15 17.27 -15.32
CA THR A 31 15.95 18.66 -14.90
C THR A 31 16.06 19.55 -16.14
N ILE A 32 15.26 20.62 -16.22
CA ILE A 32 15.53 21.65 -17.24
C ILE A 32 16.69 22.48 -16.70
N SER A 33 17.91 22.19 -17.15
CA SER A 33 19.06 23.06 -16.92
C SER A 33 18.96 24.24 -17.88
N GLY A 34 18.36 25.35 -17.41
CA GLY A 34 18.63 26.69 -17.98
C GLY A 34 20.06 27.13 -17.63
N PRO A 35 20.46 28.40 -17.87
CA PRO A 35 21.79 28.93 -17.51
C PRO A 35 22.00 29.08 -15.99
N TYR A 36 21.49 28.14 -15.20
CA TYR A 36 21.61 28.04 -13.77
C TYR A 36 22.90 27.30 -13.43
N CYS A 37 23.85 28.00 -12.83
CA CYS A 37 25.00 27.40 -12.16
C CYS A 37 24.55 26.93 -10.75
N GLY A 38 24.01 25.70 -10.64
CA GLY A 38 23.57 25.12 -9.36
C GLY A 38 22.82 23.78 -9.51
N ASN A 39 22.33 23.21 -8.40
CA ASN A 39 21.46 22.03 -8.45
C ASN A 39 20.22 22.35 -9.30
N ALA A 40 20.07 21.62 -10.41
CA ALA A 40 19.04 21.91 -11.38
C ALA A 40 17.64 21.59 -10.81
N PRO A 41 16.64 22.48 -10.99
CA PRO A 41 15.27 22.23 -10.52
C PRO A 41 14.66 20.98 -11.18
N VAL A 42 13.81 20.26 -10.45
CA VAL A 42 13.03 19.13 -10.98
C VAL A 42 12.34 19.57 -12.28
N GLY A 43 12.57 18.84 -13.37
CA GLY A 43 11.99 19.17 -14.67
C GLY A 43 10.48 18.89 -14.71
N PRO A 44 9.78 19.34 -15.76
CA PRO A 44 8.33 19.17 -15.89
C PRO A 44 7.90 17.69 -15.86
N VAL A 45 8.74 16.78 -16.35
CA VAL A 45 8.49 15.33 -16.29
C VAL A 45 8.58 14.83 -14.85
N GLY A 46 9.60 15.25 -14.10
CA GLY A 46 9.72 14.90 -12.67
C GLY A 46 8.55 15.43 -11.84
N ALA A 47 8.08 16.64 -12.12
CA ALA A 47 6.88 17.21 -11.49
C ALA A 47 5.61 16.43 -11.84
N ALA A 48 5.44 16.02 -13.09
CA ALA A 48 4.30 15.21 -13.52
C ALA A 48 4.29 13.82 -12.85
N VAL A 49 5.45 13.17 -12.72
CA VAL A 49 5.58 11.89 -12.00
C VAL A 49 5.25 12.06 -10.53
N ALA A 50 5.75 13.11 -9.87
CA ALA A 50 5.42 13.39 -8.49
C ALA A 50 3.91 13.57 -8.27
N ASN A 51 3.25 14.37 -9.12
CA ASN A 51 1.80 14.55 -9.06
C ASN A 51 1.04 13.25 -9.30
N PHE A 52 1.43 12.46 -10.31
CA PHE A 52 0.84 11.15 -10.58
C PHE A 52 0.94 10.22 -9.37
N VAL A 53 2.09 10.20 -8.71
CA VAL A 53 2.31 9.38 -7.51
C VAL A 53 1.43 9.86 -6.37
N THR A 54 1.39 11.16 -6.09
CA THR A 54 0.52 11.72 -5.04
C THR A 54 -0.95 11.39 -5.29
N ASP A 55 -1.42 11.52 -6.52
CA ASP A 55 -2.81 11.20 -6.89
C ASP A 55 -3.12 9.70 -6.82
N THR A 56 -2.11 8.85 -7.06
CA THR A 56 -2.27 7.40 -7.11
C THR A 56 -2.01 6.73 -5.76
N GLU A 57 -1.26 7.38 -4.87
CA GLU A 57 -0.85 6.86 -3.57
C GLU A 57 -2.04 6.43 -2.72
N HIS A 58 -3.10 7.24 -2.67
CA HIS A 58 -4.31 6.90 -1.93
C HIS A 58 -4.97 5.62 -2.45
N LYS A 59 -4.98 5.41 -3.77
CA LYS A 59 -5.55 4.20 -4.40
C LYS A 59 -4.70 2.97 -4.09
N VAL A 60 -3.38 3.09 -4.21
CA VAL A 60 -2.45 1.98 -3.92
C VAL A 60 -2.52 1.59 -2.45
N ARG A 61 -2.54 2.57 -1.53
CA ARG A 61 -2.72 2.32 -0.09
C ARG A 61 -4.05 1.63 0.21
N PHE A 62 -5.14 2.09 -0.40
CA PHE A 62 -6.46 1.48 -0.24
C PHE A 62 -6.48 0.02 -0.73
N MET A 63 -5.90 -0.24 -1.91
CA MET A 63 -5.80 -1.59 -2.46
C MET A 63 -4.97 -2.51 -1.55
N GLY A 64 -3.84 -2.02 -1.04
CA GLY A 64 -3.00 -2.76 -0.09
C GLY A 64 -3.77 -3.11 1.19
N ALA A 65 -4.47 -2.13 1.79
CA ALA A 65 -5.27 -2.34 3.00
C ALA A 65 -6.42 -3.33 2.78
N ARG A 66 -7.13 -3.21 1.65
CA ARG A 66 -8.24 -4.11 1.31
C ARG A 66 -7.75 -5.53 1.09
N THR A 67 -6.62 -5.69 0.41
CA THR A 67 -6.03 -7.00 0.14
C THR A 67 -5.59 -7.66 1.44
N ARG A 68 -4.89 -6.93 2.32
CA ARG A 68 -4.50 -7.41 3.64
C ARG A 68 -5.71 -7.84 4.48
N LYS A 69 -6.74 -6.99 4.58
CA LYS A 69 -7.99 -7.30 5.30
C LYS A 69 -8.66 -8.58 4.77
N THR A 70 -8.68 -8.75 3.45
CA THR A 70 -9.25 -9.93 2.79
C THR A 70 -8.46 -11.20 3.15
N MET A 71 -7.12 -11.11 3.10
CA MET A 71 -6.21 -12.20 3.43
C MET A 71 -6.34 -12.63 4.91
N GLU A 72 -6.31 -11.67 5.84
CA GLU A 72 -6.49 -11.93 7.27
C GLU A 72 -7.87 -12.55 7.56
N GLY A 73 -8.93 -12.03 6.95
CA GLY A 73 -10.27 -12.59 7.08
C GLY A 73 -10.42 -13.99 6.49
N THR A 74 -9.68 -14.32 5.43
CA THR A 74 -9.64 -15.68 4.87
C THR A 74 -8.99 -16.66 5.83
N ILE A 75 -7.89 -16.24 6.48
CA ILE A 75 -7.24 -17.03 7.53
C ILE A 75 -8.23 -17.29 8.67
N ALA A 76 -8.85 -16.22 9.20
CA ALA A 76 -9.81 -16.33 10.30
C ALA A 76 -10.99 -17.25 9.93
N ALA A 77 -11.62 -17.03 8.78
CA ALA A 77 -12.73 -17.85 8.33
C ALA A 77 -12.38 -19.34 8.19
N THR A 78 -11.17 -19.63 7.70
CA THR A 78 -10.70 -21.02 7.55
C THR A 78 -10.42 -21.66 8.91
N THR A 79 -9.84 -20.91 9.85
CA THR A 79 -9.62 -21.38 11.22
C THR A 79 -10.95 -21.75 11.88
N GLU A 80 -11.92 -20.83 11.89
CA GLU A 80 -13.24 -21.06 12.48
C GLU A 80 -13.98 -22.21 11.80
N TYR A 81 -13.85 -22.33 10.47
CA TYR A 81 -14.41 -23.46 9.71
C TYR A 81 -13.81 -24.80 10.14
N VAL A 82 -12.49 -24.88 10.33
CA VAL A 82 -11.80 -26.10 10.78
C VAL A 82 -12.18 -26.45 12.22
N GLU A 83 -12.40 -25.46 13.06
CA GLU A 83 -12.87 -25.63 14.44
C GLU A 83 -14.37 -26.01 14.53
N GLY A 84 -15.09 -25.94 13.40
CA GLY A 84 -16.49 -26.32 13.29
C GLY A 84 -17.48 -25.19 13.59
N ASP A 85 -17.00 -23.97 13.85
CA ASP A 85 -17.84 -22.79 14.05
C ASP A 85 -18.14 -22.09 12.71
N LEU A 86 -19.12 -22.65 12.00
CA LEU A 86 -19.55 -22.11 10.70
C LEU A 86 -20.11 -20.69 10.78
N LYS A 87 -20.66 -20.30 11.94
CA LYS A 87 -21.21 -18.96 12.13
C LYS A 87 -20.07 -17.95 12.21
N MET A 88 -19.06 -18.22 13.03
CA MET A 88 -17.87 -17.38 13.14
C MET A 88 -17.10 -17.33 11.83
N ALA A 89 -17.03 -18.44 11.08
CA ALA A 89 -16.43 -18.46 9.76
C ALA A 89 -17.14 -17.51 8.78
N ALA A 90 -18.48 -17.55 8.73
CA ALA A 90 -19.27 -16.67 7.87
C ALA A 90 -19.18 -15.19 8.30
N ASP A 91 -19.18 -14.94 9.60
CA ASP A 91 -19.01 -13.59 10.16
C ASP A 91 -17.63 -13.03 9.79
N ALA A 92 -16.56 -13.83 9.90
CA ALA A 92 -15.21 -13.44 9.49
C ALA A 92 -15.12 -13.10 7.98
N GLN A 93 -15.73 -13.91 7.11
CA GLN A 93 -15.79 -13.60 5.67
C GLN A 93 -16.54 -12.29 5.40
N ARG A 94 -17.67 -12.07 6.08
CA ARG A 94 -18.47 -10.86 5.91
C ARG A 94 -17.70 -9.62 6.35
N GLU A 95 -16.99 -9.69 7.48
CA GLU A 95 -16.12 -8.60 7.93
C GLU A 95 -14.96 -8.33 6.97
N ALA A 96 -14.35 -9.39 6.42
CA ALA A 96 -13.26 -9.27 5.44
C ALA A 96 -13.68 -8.55 4.16
N SER A 97 -14.93 -8.72 3.74
CA SER A 97 -15.47 -8.12 2.50
C SER A 97 -15.65 -6.59 2.58
N LYS A 98 -15.75 -6.05 3.79
CA LYS A 98 -15.98 -4.62 4.04
C LYS A 98 -14.81 -3.77 3.55
N ALA A 99 -15.06 -2.47 3.37
CA ALA A 99 -13.98 -1.52 3.13
C ALA A 99 -13.03 -1.48 4.35
N PRO A 100 -11.73 -1.21 4.12
CA PRO A 100 -10.81 -0.93 5.21
C PRO A 100 -11.28 0.25 6.06
N THR A 101 -11.15 0.11 7.36
CA THR A 101 -11.32 1.19 8.33
C THR A 101 -10.17 2.20 8.22
N PRO A 102 -10.33 3.42 8.75
CA PRO A 102 -9.22 4.39 8.82
C PRO A 102 -7.98 3.84 9.54
N GLN A 103 -8.16 3.01 10.57
CA GLN A 103 -7.07 2.37 11.30
C GLN A 103 -6.31 1.36 10.42
N GLU A 104 -7.03 0.52 9.68
CA GLU A 104 -6.44 -0.44 8.75
C GLU A 104 -5.70 0.25 7.61
N LEU A 105 -6.21 1.37 7.09
CA LEU A 105 -5.50 2.21 6.10
C LEU A 105 -4.18 2.77 6.65
N ASN A 106 -4.21 3.27 7.89
CA ASN A 106 -3.01 3.82 8.54
C ASN A 106 -1.96 2.75 8.83
N ALA A 107 -2.37 1.51 9.10
CA ALA A 107 -1.46 0.40 9.33
C ALA A 107 -0.61 0.06 8.09
N VAL A 108 -1.12 0.32 6.88
CA VAL A 108 -0.38 0.10 5.62
C VAL A 108 0.47 1.30 5.23
N ALA A 109 0.16 2.50 5.75
CA ALA A 109 0.93 3.71 5.49
C ALA A 109 2.32 3.70 6.16
N GLY A 110 2.60 2.72 7.03
CA GLY A 110 3.75 2.73 7.93
C GLY A 110 3.55 3.74 9.06
N LYS A 111 4.14 3.45 10.23
CA LYS A 111 4.29 4.46 11.28
C LYS A 111 4.93 5.70 10.62
N ARG A 112 4.28 6.85 10.71
CA ARG A 112 5.00 8.12 10.61
C ARG A 112 5.91 8.15 11.84
N ASP A 113 7.12 7.59 11.72
CA ASP A 113 8.17 7.87 12.69
C ASP A 113 8.39 9.38 12.67
N GLY A 114 8.32 9.95 13.87
CA GLY A 114 7.95 11.34 14.09
C GLY A 114 8.93 12.36 13.53
N LYS A 115 8.38 13.54 13.27
CA LYS A 115 8.96 14.77 13.79
C LYS A 115 7.84 15.75 14.13
#